data_AF-A0A5U3NNV0-F1
#
_entry.id   AF-A0A5U3NNV0-F1
#
_cell.length_a   1.000
_cell.length_b   1.000
_cell.length_c   1.000
_cell.angle_alpha   90.00
_cell.angle_beta   90.00
_cell.angle_gamma   90.00
#
_symmetry.space_group_name_H-M   'P 1'
#
loop_
_entity.id
_entity.type
_entity.pdbx_description
1 polymer ?
#
loop_
_entity_poly.entity_id
_entity_poly.type
_entity_poly.pdbx_seq_one_letter_code
_entity_poly.pdbx_strand_id
1 'polypeptide(L)'
;MVQVLNTTGLNYQLEKTITEAEERIILISPYLKLSNRIKELIEDKNRLKVDIRIVYGKSELNSKEYEWLTNLPFVRLSFCKNLHAKLY
;
A
#
# COMPACT_ATOMS: atom_id res chain seq x y z
N MET A 1 25.00 2.07 -3.33
CA MET A 1 25.30 1.06 -2.29
C MET A 1 24.03 0.28 -2.05
N VAL A 2 24.05 -1.06 -2.14
CA VAL A 2 22.84 -1.87 -1.93
C VAL A 2 22.73 -2.19 -0.44
N GLN A 3 21.64 -1.77 0.20
CA GLN A 3 21.32 -2.18 1.56
C GLN A 3 20.41 -3.41 1.51
N VAL A 4 20.84 -4.48 2.16
CA VAL A 4 20.02 -5.68 2.35
C VAL A 4 19.26 -5.52 3.66
N LEU A 5 17.93 -5.45 3.58
CA LEU A 5 17.07 -5.31 4.75
C LEU A 5 16.45 -6.65 5.13
N ASN A 6 16.36 -6.90 6.43
CA ASN A 6 15.51 -7.95 6.95
C ASN A 6 14.04 -7.48 6.95
N THR A 7 13.11 -8.38 7.30
CA THR A 7 11.67 -8.08 7.31
C THR A 7 11.33 -6.85 8.17
N THR A 8 11.96 -6.71 9.33
CA THR A 8 11.75 -5.56 10.23
C THR A 8 12.23 -4.25 9.61
N GLY A 9 13.43 -4.25 9.02
CA GLY A 9 13.99 -3.08 8.34
C GLY A 9 13.17 -2.67 7.12
N LEU A 10 12.66 -3.65 6.36
CA LEU A 10 11.76 -3.39 5.24
C LEU A 10 10.45 -2.75 5.70
N ASN A 11 9.83 -3.28 6.77
CA ASN A 11 8.59 -2.72 7.32
C ASN A 11 8.80 -1.30 7.85
N TYR A 12 9.90 -1.05 8.57
CA TYR A 12 10.25 0.29 9.06
C TYR A 12 10.39 1.28 7.90
N GLN A 13 11.11 0.90 6.84
CA GLN A 13 11.31 1.78 5.69
C GLN A 13 10.00 2.05 4.94
N LEU A 14 9.13 1.05 4.82
CA LEU A 14 7.79 1.19 4.24
C LEU A 14 6.94 2.17 5.06
N GLU A 15 6.86 1.99 6.37
CA GLU A 15 6.13 2.89 7.26
C GLU A 15 6.64 4.32 7.17
N LYS A 16 7.97 4.50 7.18
CA LYS A 16 8.61 5.80 7.03
C LYS A 16 8.23 6.46 5.69
N THR A 17 8.33 5.72 4.60
CA THR A 17 8.02 6.21 3.24
C THR A 17 6.56 6.67 3.14
N ILE A 18 5.61 5.89 3.66
CA ILE A 18 4.20 6.27 3.68
C ILE A 18 3.99 7.51 4.57
N THR A 19 4.64 7.56 5.74
CA THR A 19 4.52 8.69 6.68
C THR A 19 5.07 9.99 6.10
N GLU A 20 6.16 9.94 5.34
CA GLU A 20 6.81 11.11 4.74
C GLU A 20 6.15 11.58 3.44
N ALA A 21 5.30 10.75 2.80
CA ALA A 21 4.66 11.12 1.54
C ALA A 21 3.63 12.25 1.72
N GLU A 22 3.81 13.35 0.98
CA GLU A 22 2.94 14.55 1.08
C GLU A 22 1.90 14.64 -0.05
N GLU A 23 2.24 14.19 -1.26
CA GLU A 23 1.37 14.38 -2.44
C GLU A 23 0.74 13.07 -2.94
N ARG A 24 1.56 12.02 -3.07
CA ARG A 24 1.14 10.76 -3.67
C ARG A 24 1.89 9.56 -3.10
N ILE A 25 1.17 8.47 -2.93
CA ILE A 25 1.72 7.14 -2.60
C ILE A 25 1.32 6.17 -3.71
N ILE A 26 2.27 5.36 -4.20
CA ILE A 26 1.99 4.30 -5.17
C ILE A 26 2.51 2.98 -4.59
N LEU A 27 1.58 2.08 -4.25
CA LEU A 27 1.91 0.73 -3.78
C LEU A 27 1.64 -0.28 -4.90
N ILE A 28 2.64 -1.06 -5.28
CA ILE A 28 2.51 -2.09 -6.30
C ILE A 28 2.92 -3.42 -5.69
N SER A 29 1.97 -4.35 -5.54
CA SER A 29 2.29 -5.65 -4.96
C SER A 29 1.44 -6.76 -5.58
N PRO A 30 2.03 -7.90 -6.01
CA PRO A 30 1.25 -9.02 -6.51
C PRO A 30 0.24 -9.52 -5.47
N TYR A 31 0.59 -9.44 -4.19
CA TYR A 31 -0.25 -9.81 -3.06
C TYR A 31 -0.40 -8.61 -2.14
N LEU A 32 -1.64 -8.20 -1.87
CA LEU A 32 -1.89 -7.15 -0.89
C LEU A 32 -2.17 -7.80 0.47
N LYS A 33 -1.15 -7.81 1.34
CA LYS A 33 -1.28 -8.20 2.75
C LYS A 33 -0.82 -7.02 3.60
N LEU A 34 -1.75 -6.14 3.96
CA LEU A 34 -1.46 -4.94 4.72
C LEU A 34 -1.51 -5.26 6.21
N SER A 35 -0.46 -4.88 6.95
CA SER A 35 -0.50 -4.93 8.41
C SER A 35 -1.46 -3.86 8.94
N ASN A 36 -1.97 -4.04 10.16
CA ASN A 36 -2.84 -3.03 10.81
C ASN A 36 -2.19 -1.65 10.83
N ARG A 37 -0.88 -1.60 11.10
CA ARG A 37 -0.08 -0.37 11.09
C ARG A 37 -0.09 0.35 9.73
N ILE A 38 0.02 -0.39 8.62
CA ILE A 38 -0.05 0.18 7.27
C ILE A 38 -1.47 0.66 6.95
N LYS A 39 -2.50 -0.04 7.45
CA LYS A 39 -3.91 0.37 7.28
C LYS A 39 -4.18 1.71 7.96
N GLU A 40 -3.73 1.87 9.20
CA GLU A 40 -3.82 3.14 9.94
C GLU A 40 -3.12 4.28 9.17
N LEU A 41 -1.91 4.04 8.65
CA LEU A 41 -1.19 5.04 7.86
C LEU A 41 -1.92 5.42 6.57
N ILE A 42 -2.53 4.45 5.87
CA ILE A 42 -3.34 4.71 4.68
C ILE A 42 -4.57 5.57 5.03
N GLU A 43 -5.24 5.29 6.15
CA GLU A 43 -6.37 6.09 6.62
C GLU A 43 -5.94 7.52 6.96
N ASP A 44 -4.81 7.67 7.67
CA ASP A 44 -4.23 8.97 8.00
C ASP A 44 -3.94 9.78 6.75
N LYS A 45 -3.29 9.17 5.75
CA LYS A 45 -2.95 9.81 4.49
C LYS A 45 -4.18 10.14 3.64
N ASN A 46 -5.20 9.28 3.67
CA ASN A 46 -6.49 9.57 3.05
C ASN A 46 -7.18 10.76 3.72
N ARG A 47 -7.12 10.92 5.06
CA ARG A 47 -7.65 12.12 5.75
C ARG A 47 -6.91 13.40 5.35
N LEU A 48 -5.61 13.29 5.11
CA LEU A 48 -4.77 14.36 4.57
C LEU A 48 -4.96 14.59 3.07
N LYS A 49 -5.85 13.83 2.40
CA LYS A 49 -6.17 13.93 0.97
C LYS A 49 -4.99 13.60 0.03
N VAL A 50 -4.02 12.84 0.52
CA VAL A 50 -2.89 12.33 -0.29
C VAL A 50 -3.43 11.34 -1.32
N ASP A 51 -3.01 11.45 -2.59
CA ASP A 51 -3.44 10.52 -3.67
C ASP A 51 -2.77 9.16 -3.48
N ILE A 52 -3.53 8.13 -3.11
CA ILE A 52 -3.01 6.79 -2.86
C ILE A 52 -3.44 5.87 -4.00
N ARG A 53 -2.47 5.25 -4.68
CA ARG A 53 -2.72 4.30 -5.77
C ARG A 53 -2.17 2.94 -5.40
N ILE A 54 -3.03 1.94 -5.45
CA ILE A 54 -2.66 0.56 -5.12
C ILE A 54 -2.91 -0.32 -6.33
N VAL A 55 -1.83 -0.91 -6.86
CA VAL A 55 -1.87 -1.86 -7.95
C VAL A 55 -1.61 -3.25 -7.41
N TYR A 56 -2.54 -4.18 -7.62
CA TYR A 56 -2.45 -5.55 -7.10
C TYR A 56 -2.64 -6.63 -8.18
N GLY A 57 -2.01 -7.78 -7.97
CA GLY A 57 -1.83 -8.81 -9.00
C GLY A 57 -2.67 -10.06 -8.89
N LYS A 58 -3.01 -10.45 -7.66
CA LYS A 58 -3.71 -11.69 -7.34
C LYS A 58 -5.01 -11.41 -6.62
N SER A 59 -6.02 -12.19 -6.97
CA SER A 59 -7.42 -12.07 -6.53
C SER A 59 -7.68 -12.52 -5.10
N GLU A 60 -6.65 -12.58 -4.25
CA GLU A 60 -6.75 -13.01 -2.84
C GLU A 60 -7.14 -11.87 -1.88
N LEU A 61 -7.48 -10.69 -2.40
CA LEU A 61 -7.95 -9.60 -1.54
C LEU A 61 -9.25 -10.02 -0.88
N ASN A 62 -9.27 -10.06 0.45
CA ASN A 62 -10.48 -10.37 1.20
C ASN A 62 -11.55 -9.32 0.89
N SER A 63 -12.81 -9.73 0.69
CA SER A 63 -13.94 -8.83 0.42
C SER A 63 -14.00 -7.66 1.41
N LYS A 64 -13.69 -7.88 2.69
CA LYS A 64 -13.66 -6.82 3.71
C LYS A 64 -12.56 -5.78 3.47
N GLU A 65 -11.36 -6.22 3.06
CA GLU A 65 -10.26 -5.31 2.76
C GLU A 65 -10.51 -4.53 1.47
N TYR A 66 -11.14 -5.18 0.50
CA TYR A 66 -11.53 -4.53 -0.74
C TYR A 66 -12.56 -3.44 -0.49
N GLU A 67 -13.61 -3.74 0.29
CA GLU A 67 -14.64 -2.79 0.69
C GLU A 67 -14.04 -1.63 1.49
N TRP A 68 -13.18 -1.92 2.47
CA TRP A 68 -12.49 -0.88 3.24
C TRP A 68 -11.68 0.07 2.34
N LEU A 69 -10.84 -0.46 1.44
CA LEU A 69 -10.01 0.36 0.55
C LEU A 69 -10.84 1.17 -0.44
N THR A 70 -11.94 0.62 -0.97
CA THR A 70 -12.82 1.32 -1.91
C THR A 70 -13.68 2.40 -1.26
N ASN A 71 -13.90 2.32 0.06
CA ASN A 71 -14.59 3.35 0.84
C ASN A 71 -13.70 4.57 1.17
N LEU A 72 -12.40 4.52 0.90
CA LEU A 72 -11.48 5.64 1.12
C LEU A 72 -11.41 6.52 -0.14
N PRO A 73 -11.91 7.78 -0.13
CA PRO A 73 -12.11 8.58 -1.32
C PRO A 73 -10.83 8.99 -2.07
N PHE A 74 -9.68 8.98 -1.39
CA PHE A 74 -8.38 9.29 -1.98
C PHE A 74 -7.55 8.04 -2.28
N VAL A 75 -8.14 6.85 -2.16
CA VAL A 75 -7.51 5.57 -2.51
C VAL A 75 -8.09 5.04 -3.82
N ARG A 76 -7.20 4.70 -4.76
CA ARG A 76 -7.56 4.07 -6.03
C ARG A 76 -6.97 2.68 -6.09
N LEU A 77 -7.84 1.69 -6.26
CA LEU A 77 -7.44 0.30 -6.48
C LEU A 77 -7.39 -0.01 -7.98
N SER A 78 -6.37 -0.73 -8.40
CA SER A 78 -6.25 -1.23 -9.77
C SER A 78 -5.74 -2.67 -9.76
N PHE A 79 -6.46 -3.55 -10.46
CA PHE A 79 -6.04 -4.93 -10.65
C PHE A 79 -5.22 -5.08 -11.93
N CYS A 80 -4.05 -5.73 -11.85
CA CYS A 80 -3.19 -6.03 -12.97
C CYS A 80 -2.93 -7.54 -13.04
N LYS A 81 -3.57 -8.23 -14.00
CA LYS A 81 -3.39 -9.67 -14.21
C LYS A 81 -1.92 -9.95 -14.54
N ASN A 82 -1.32 -10.94 -13.86
CA ASN A 82 0.09 -11.34 -13.99
C ASN A 82 1.10 -10.28 -13.49
N LEU A 83 0.74 -9.47 -12.51
CA LEU A 83 1.73 -8.63 -11.82
C LEU A 83 2.71 -9.52 -11.02
N HIS A 84 4.00 -9.37 -11.28
CA HIS A 84 5.09 -10.02 -10.53
C HIS A 84 5.93 -9.02 -9.72
N ALA A 85 5.77 -7.72 -9.96
CA ALA A 85 6.56 -6.67 -9.33
C ALA A 85 6.05 -6.35 -7.92
N LYS A 86 6.96 -6.34 -6.95
CA LYS A 86 6.73 -5.85 -5.59
C LYS A 86 7.56 -4.58 -5.42
N LEU A 87 6.89 -3.43 -5.47
CA LEU A 87 7.46 -2.09 -5.37
C LEU A 87 6.65 -1.31 -4.33
N TYR A 88 7.36 -0.74 -3.37
CA TYR A 88 6.81 0.01 -2.26
C TYR A 88 7.38 1.42 -2.26
#